data_AF-A0AAJ2LNG0-F1
#
_entry.id   AF-A0AAJ2LNG0-F1
#
_cell.length_a   1.000
_cell.length_b   1.000
_cell.length_c   1.000
_cell.angle_alpha   90.00
_cell.angle_beta   90.00
_cell.angle_gamma   90.00
#
_symmetry.space_group_name_H-M   'P 1'
#
loop_
_entity.id
_entity.type
_entity.pdbx_description
1 polymer ?
#
loop_
_entity_poly.entity_id
_entity_poly.type
_entity_poly.pdbx_seq_one_letter_code
_entity_poly.pdbx_strand_id
1 'polypeptide(L)' 'MNQSILPQPSKIVCVGRNYADHARELGNEVPQSPVLFLKPPSSLIGLHQGIDWNKKLGE' A
#
# COMPACT_ATOMS: atom_id res chain seq x y z
N MET A 1 9.92 -25.97 -0.71
CA MET A 1 9.85 -24.69 -1.44
C MET A 1 8.39 -24.34 -1.61
N ASN A 2 7.82 -23.58 -0.68
CA ASN A 2 6.39 -23.29 -0.69
C ASN A 2 6.16 -22.07 -1.61
N GLN A 3 5.87 -22.33 -2.89
CA GLN A 3 5.39 -21.28 -3.77
C GLN A 3 3.94 -20.98 -3.38
N SER A 4 3.77 -20.05 -2.44
CA SER A 4 2.44 -19.55 -2.09
C SER A 4 1.85 -18.86 -3.32
N ILE A 5 0.76 -19.43 -3.84
CA ILE A 5 -0.03 -18.85 -4.91
C ILE A 5 -0.46 -17.44 -4.47
N LEU A 6 -0.21 -16.42 -5.30
CA LEU A 6 -0.66 -15.06 -5.02
C LEU A 6 -2.20 -14.99 -5.09
N PRO A 7 -2.87 -14.37 -4.11
CA PRO A 7 -4.31 -14.20 -4.15
C PRO A 7 -4.73 -13.29 -5.31
N GLN A 8 -5.93 -13.51 -5.86
CA GLN A 8 -6.52 -12.66 -6.91
C GLN A 8 -7.76 -11.92 -6.35
N PRO A 9 -7.55 -10.87 -5.54
CA PRO A 9 -8.66 -10.14 -4.94
C PRO A 9 -9.41 -9.30 -5.99
N SER A 10 -10.73 -9.16 -5.81
CA SER A 10 -11.53 -8.20 -6.61
C SER A 10 -11.28 -6.74 -6.22
N LYS A 11 -10.82 -6.50 -5.00
CA LYS A 11 -10.51 -5.16 -4.45
C LYS A 11 -9.41 -5.26 -3.40
N ILE A 12 -8.51 -4.27 -3.37
CA ILE A 12 -7.54 -4.08 -2.29
C ILE A 12 -7.87 -2.74 -1.62
N VAL A 13 -8.44 -2.81 -0.42
CA VAL A 13 -8.81 -1.64 0.38
C VAL A 13 -7.71 -1.39 1.41
N CYS A 14 -7.16 -0.18 1.39
CA CYS A 14 -6.06 0.23 2.26
C CYS A 14 -6.55 1.25 3.29
N VAL A 15 -5.88 1.29 4.44
CA VAL A 15 -6.15 2.25 5.53
C VAL A 15 -4.99 3.23 5.62
N GLY A 16 -5.29 4.52 5.48
CA GLY A 16 -4.33 5.60 5.67
C GLY A 16 -4.19 5.97 7.15
N ARG A 17 -3.00 6.43 7.55
CA ARG A 17 -2.74 7.02 8.88
C ARG A 17 -3.15 6.13 10.07
N ASN A 18 -2.94 4.81 9.94
CA ASN A 18 -3.29 3.83 10.99
C ASN A 18 -2.26 3.69 12.12
N TYR A 19 -1.29 4.62 12.18
CA TYR A 19 -0.28 4.74 13.24
C TYR A 19 -0.20 6.22 13.64
N ALA A 20 -0.26 6.50 14.94
CA ALA A 20 -0.37 7.87 15.43
C ALA A 20 0.87 8.71 15.11
N ASP A 21 2.06 8.11 15.17
CA ASP A 21 3.31 8.79 14.80
C ASP A 21 3.35 9.14 13.31
N HIS A 22 2.92 8.20 12.45
CA HIS A 22 2.83 8.43 11.01
C HIS A 22 1.82 9.55 10.63
N ALA A 23 0.70 9.66 11.36
CA ALA A 23 -0.21 10.80 11.16
C ALA A 23 0.51 12.14 11.43
N ARG A 24 1.26 12.20 12.54
CA ARG A 24 1.95 13.42 12.98
C ARG A 24 3.19 13.80 12.16
N GLU A 25 3.82 12.85 11.45
CA GLU A 25 5.09 13.08 10.73
C GLU A 25 5.02 14.22 9.70
N LEU A 26 3.86 14.41 9.07
CA LEU A 26 3.58 15.49 8.11
C LEU A 26 2.61 16.54 8.68
N GLY A 27 2.52 16.65 10.02
CA GLY A 27 1.66 17.62 10.70
C GLY A 27 0.15 17.32 10.63
N ASN A 28 -0.26 16.06 10.39
CA ASN A 28 -1.67 15.71 10.38
C ASN A 28 -2.17 15.28 11.76
N GLU A 29 -3.46 15.50 12.00
CA GLU A 29 -4.18 14.95 13.14
C GLU A 29 -4.45 13.44 12.98
N VAL A 30 -4.61 12.75 14.12
CA VAL A 30 -5.04 11.35 14.14
C VAL A 30 -6.52 11.30 13.72
N PRO A 31 -6.87 10.54 12.67
CA PRO A 31 -8.23 10.52 12.16
C PRO A 31 -9.18 9.82 13.14
N GLN A 32 -10.39 10.37 13.32
CA GLN A 32 -11.45 9.79 14.17
C GLN A 32 -12.19 8.62 13.49
N SER A 33 -12.08 8.51 12.17
CA SER A 33 -12.65 7.43 11.36
C SER A 33 -11.62 6.94 10.34
N PRO A 34 -11.67 5.66 9.91
CA PRO A 34 -10.70 5.12 8.95
C PRO A 34 -10.70 5.89 7.63
N VAL A 35 -9.52 6.32 7.19
CA VAL A 35 -9.31 6.87 5.86
C VAL A 35 -9.07 5.71 4.90
N LEU A 36 -10.03 5.45 4.01
CA LEU A 36 -9.95 4.33 3.07
C LEU A 36 -9.53 4.81 1.68
N PHE A 37 -8.64 4.05 1.05
CA PHE A 37 -8.26 4.24 -0.35
C PHE A 37 -8.07 2.89 -1.06
N LEU A 38 -7.97 2.91 -2.39
CA LEU A 38 -7.87 1.70 -3.20
C LEU A 38 -6.49 1.57 -3.82
N LYS A 39 -5.96 0.34 -3.82
CA LYS A 39 -4.92 -0.10 -4.74
C LYS A 39 -5.55 -1.06 -5.76
N PRO A 40 -5.25 -0.94 -7.07
CA PRO A 40 -5.80 -1.87 -8.05
C PRO A 40 -5.17 -3.27 -7.87
N PRO A 41 -5.90 -4.36 -8.15
CA PRO A 41 -5.33 -5.71 -8.13
C PRO A 41 -4.10 -5.89 -9.02
N SER A 42 -4.01 -5.12 -10.12
CA SER A 42 -2.84 -5.07 -11.02
C SER A 42 -1.55 -4.55 -10.36
N SER A 43 -1.64 -3.96 -9.16
CA SER A 43 -0.46 -3.52 -8.39
C SER A 43 0.10 -4.59 -7.45
N LEU A 44 -0.54 -5.76 -7.36
CA LEU A 44 -0.10 -6.85 -6.49
C LEU A 44 1.00 -7.68 -7.19
N ILE A 45 2.14 -7.79 -6.52
CA ILE A 45 3.27 -8.62 -6.92
C ILE A 45 3.81 -9.39 -5.72
N GLY A 46 4.59 -10.44 -5.98
CA GLY A 46 5.25 -11.20 -4.91
C GLY A 46 6.37 -10.38 -4.28
N LEU A 47 6.52 -10.43 -2.94
CA LEU A 47 7.58 -9.68 -2.25
C LEU A 47 8.99 -10.01 -2.76
N HIS A 48 9.22 -11.27 -3.14
CA HIS A 48 10.53 -11.73 -3.62
C HIS A 48 10.77 -11.40 -5.10
N GLN A 49 9.75 -10.92 -5.81
CA GLN A 49 9.86 -10.49 -7.21
C GLN A 49 10.64 -9.18 -7.35
N GLY A 50 10.71 -8.37 -6.28
CA GLY A 50 11.30 -7.02 -6.33
C GLY A 50 10.35 -5.98 -6.94
N ILE A 51 10.76 -4.72 -6.94
CA ILE A 51 9.97 -3.58 -7.45
C ILE A 51 10.70 -2.99 -8.66
N ASP A 52 9.99 -2.80 -9.77
CA ASP A 52 10.48 -1.98 -10.88
C ASP A 52 10.04 -0.53 -10.67
N TRP A 53 11.00 0.39 -10.79
CA TRP A 53 10.78 1.81 -10.55
C TRP A 53 10.77 2.58 -11.87
N ASN A 54 9.75 3.41 -12.07
CA ASN A 54 9.69 4.28 -13.24
C ASN A 54 10.74 5.40 -13.13
N LYS A 55 11.88 5.20 -13.79
CA LYS A 55 13.00 6.16 -13.81
C LYS A 55 12.65 7.53 -14.39
N LYS A 56 11.57 7.66 -15.16
CA LYS A 56 11.13 8.94 -15.74
C LYS A 56 10.34 9.83 -14.77
N LEU A 57 9.88 9.28 -13.65
CA LEU A 57 9.09 10.00 -12.63
C LEU A 57 9.93 10.45 -11.43
N GLY A 58 11.25 10.23 -11.46
CA GLY A 58 12.15 10.46 -10.34
C GLY A 58 13.41 11.21 -10.76
N GLU A 59 13.25 12.31 -11.49
CA GLU A 59 14.20 13.43 -11.53
C GLU A 59 13.60 14.62 -10.77
#